data_AF-A0A5D3WLQ5-F1
#
_entry.id   AF-A0A5D3WLQ5-F1
#
_cell.length_a   1.000
_cell.length_b   1.000
_cell.length_c   1.000
_cell.angle_alpha   90.00
_cell.angle_beta   90.00
_cell.angle_gamma   90.00
#
_symmetry.space_group_name_H-M   'P 1'
#
loop_
_entity.id
_entity.type
_entity.pdbx_description
1 polymer ?
#
loop_
_entity_poly.entity_id
_entity_poly.type
_entity_poly.pdbx_seq_one_letter_code
_entity_poly.pdbx_strand_id
1 'polypeptide(L)'
;MSKINQIQKALIEMSGGEFQKLADAYLAEKGLGRVNSIGSVIAANKVKTGTPDTLITTPDGNYVFAEHTTQQSGLLNKIRADLDKCFDESKTGVPVGRIERVIFCFTGELDPGEENELAEVCQEKGVNLDLCSINF
;
A
#
# COMPACT_ATOMS: atom_id res chain seq x y z
N MET A 1 -15.61 -3.00 26.48
CA MET A 1 -14.88 -3.22 25.21
C MET A 1 -13.41 -2.93 25.47
N SER A 2 -12.49 -3.84 25.14
CA SER A 2 -11.05 -3.64 25.37
C SER A 2 -10.53 -2.45 24.56
N LYS A 3 -9.37 -1.90 24.94
CA LYS A 3 -8.72 -0.85 24.13
C LYS A 3 -8.38 -1.34 22.72
N ILE A 4 -7.99 -2.61 22.59
CA ILE A 4 -7.69 -3.25 21.29
C ILE A 4 -8.92 -3.21 20.39
N ASN A 5 -10.08 -3.67 20.89
CA ASN A 5 -11.31 -3.68 20.11
C ASN A 5 -11.78 -2.27 19.71
N GLN A 6 -11.51 -1.25 20.55
CA GLN A 6 -11.80 0.15 20.20
C GLN A 6 -10.90 0.64 19.06
N ILE A 7 -9.62 0.28 19.07
CA ILE A 7 -8.67 0.62 18.00
C ILE A 7 -9.05 -0.08 16.70
N GLN A 8 -9.31 -1.39 16.74
CA GLN A 8 -9.78 -2.15 15.57
C GLN A 8 -11.03 -1.53 14.94
N LYS A 9 -12.01 -1.18 15.78
CA LYS A 9 -13.24 -0.54 15.31
C LYS A 9 -12.95 0.81 14.66
N ALA A 10 -12.12 1.64 15.30
CA ALA A 10 -11.75 2.95 14.74
C ALA A 10 -11.05 2.79 13.38
N LEU A 11 -10.17 1.81 13.22
CA LEU A 11 -9.46 1.52 11.96
C LEU A 11 -10.40 1.15 10.82
N ILE A 12 -11.41 0.32 11.10
CA ILE A 12 -12.41 -0.10 10.11
C ILE A 12 -13.31 1.07 9.69
N GLU A 13 -13.58 2.01 10.61
CA GLU A 13 -14.41 3.19 10.36
C GLU A 13 -13.66 4.33 9.65
N MET A 14 -12.33 4.22 9.46
CA MET A 14 -11.55 5.26 8.78
C MET A 14 -11.94 5.39 7.31
N SER A 15 -12.02 6.63 6.83
CA SER A 15 -12.07 6.87 5.39
C SER A 15 -10.74 6.47 4.73
N GLY A 16 -10.77 6.19 3.43
CA GLY A 16 -9.56 5.80 2.69
C GLY A 16 -8.41 6.82 2.82
N GLY A 17 -8.73 8.12 2.83
CA GLY A 17 -7.71 9.16 3.00
C GLY A 17 -7.15 9.27 4.43
N GLU A 18 -7.94 8.97 5.46
CA GLU A 18 -7.43 8.89 6.83
C GLU A 18 -6.55 7.66 7.00
N PHE A 19 -6.96 6.52 6.43
CA PHE A 19 -6.20 5.29 6.49
C PHE A 19 -4.86 5.39 5.75
N GLN A 20 -4.84 6.01 4.56
CA GLN A 20 -3.61 6.29 3.82
C GLN A 20 -2.61 7.08 4.67
N LYS A 21 -3.06 8.13 5.37
CA LYS A 21 -2.20 8.93 6.25
C LYS A 21 -1.64 8.10 7.42
N LEU A 22 -2.46 7.24 8.01
CA LEU A 22 -2.03 6.35 9.08
C LEU A 22 -0.99 5.34 8.59
N ALA A 23 -1.24 4.73 7.44
CA ALA A 23 -0.35 3.75 6.85
C ALA A 23 0.98 4.37 6.40
N ASP A 24 0.96 5.54 5.75
CA ASP A 24 2.18 6.30 5.44
C ASP A 24 3.00 6.59 6.71
N ALA A 25 2.34 7.02 7.81
CA ALA A 25 3.01 7.26 9.09
C ALA A 25 3.58 5.96 9.69
N TYR A 26 2.84 4.85 9.59
CA TYR A 26 3.30 3.54 10.04
C TYR A 26 4.53 3.07 9.25
N LEU A 27 4.55 3.24 7.92
CA LEU A 27 5.68 2.88 7.07
C LEU A 27 6.92 3.74 7.37
N ALA A 28 6.73 5.03 7.65
CA ALA A 28 7.80 5.91 8.08
C ALA A 28 8.44 5.43 9.40
N GLU A 29 7.62 5.06 10.40
CA GLU A 29 8.10 4.54 11.68
C GLU A 29 8.77 3.15 11.56
N LYS A 30 8.40 2.35 10.56
CA LYS A 30 9.08 1.08 10.24
C LYS A 30 10.45 1.24 9.61
N GLY A 31 10.89 2.47 9.36
CA GLY A 31 12.24 2.75 8.87
C GLY A 31 12.39 2.68 7.35
N LEU A 32 11.29 2.70 6.59
CA LEU A 32 11.31 2.74 5.12
C LEU A 32 11.77 4.09 4.55
N GLY A 33 12.35 4.96 5.37
CA GLY A 33 12.94 6.24 4.96
C GLY A 33 11.94 7.38 4.85
N ARG A 34 12.38 8.49 4.27
CA ARG A 34 11.57 9.70 4.10
C ARG A 34 10.47 9.41 3.07
N VAL A 35 9.28 9.08 3.56
CA VAL A 35 8.08 8.86 2.74
C VAL A 35 7.85 10.11 1.89
N ASN A 36 8.21 10.04 0.61
CA ASN A 36 7.75 11.00 -0.37
C ASN A 36 6.32 10.60 -0.73
N SER A 37 5.35 11.01 0.08
CA SER A 37 3.94 10.86 -0.26
C SER A 37 3.69 11.65 -1.55
N ILE A 38 3.82 11.02 -2.72
CA ILE A 38 3.49 11.62 -4.02
C ILE A 38 2.00 12.01 -4.04
N GLY A 39 1.18 11.32 -3.23
CA GLY A 39 -0.21 11.65 -2.93
C GLY A 39 -0.43 12.76 -1.89
N SER A 40 0.59 13.40 -1.29
CA SER A 40 0.38 14.47 -0.31
C SER A 40 1.24 15.71 -0.61
N VAL A 41 0.59 16.84 -0.85
CA VAL A 41 1.27 18.13 -0.94
C VAL A 41 1.66 18.54 0.48
N ILE A 42 2.95 18.78 0.72
CA ILE A 42 3.41 19.53 1.90
C ILE A 42 2.66 20.86 1.89
N ALA A 43 1.66 21.00 2.76
CA ALA A 43 0.73 22.13 2.91
C ALA A 43 -0.60 22.14 2.11
N ALA A 44 -1.14 21.01 1.63
CA ALA A 44 -2.56 20.98 1.24
C ALA A 44 -3.23 19.61 1.48
N ASN A 45 -4.41 19.62 2.10
CA ASN A 45 -5.38 18.52 2.12
C ASN A 45 -5.94 18.26 0.70
N LYS A 46 -5.09 17.91 -0.26
CA LYS A 46 -5.49 17.44 -1.60
C LYS A 46 -4.59 16.29 -2.03
N VAL A 47 -5.20 15.11 -2.12
CA VAL A 47 -4.59 13.91 -2.69
C VAL A 47 -4.60 14.05 -4.21
N LYS A 48 -3.43 13.93 -4.87
CA LYS A 48 -3.39 13.69 -6.32
C LYS A 48 -3.78 12.24 -6.52
N THR A 49 -4.85 11.97 -7.25
CA THR A 49 -5.21 10.64 -7.73
C THR A 49 -4.07 10.14 -8.61
N GLY A 50 -3.28 9.20 -8.13
CA GLY A 50 -2.17 8.60 -8.85
C GLY A 50 -1.81 7.25 -8.23
N THR A 51 -1.45 6.29 -9.08
CA THR A 51 -0.88 5.01 -8.67
C THR A 51 0.63 5.08 -8.94
N PRO A 52 1.51 4.73 -7.98
CA PRO A 52 1.15 4.26 -6.65
C PRO A 52 0.64 5.38 -5.72
N ASP A 53 -0.14 5.05 -4.68
CA ASP A 53 -0.58 6.02 -3.65
C ASP A 53 0.63 6.75 -3.02
N THR A 54 1.69 5.99 -2.77
CA THR A 54 2.96 6.45 -2.20
C THR A 54 4.14 5.82 -2.95
N LEU A 55 5.19 6.61 -3.21
CA LEU A 55 6.42 6.15 -3.85
C LEU A 55 7.63 6.59 -3.03
N ILE A 56 8.46 5.62 -2.68
CA ILE A 56 9.64 5.81 -1.85
C ILE A 56 10.86 5.46 -2.69
N THR A 57 11.88 6.34 -2.71
CA THR A 57 13.14 6.06 -3.39
C THR A 57 14.09 5.34 -2.43
N THR A 58 14.66 4.22 -2.86
CA THR A 58 15.67 3.49 -2.09
C THR A 58 17.07 4.11 -2.27
N PRO A 59 18.02 3.89 -1.34
CA PRO A 59 19.39 4.40 -1.49
C PRO A 59 20.07 3.97 -2.79
N ASP A 60 19.70 2.80 -3.32
CA ASP A 60 20.24 2.23 -4.56
C ASP A 60 19.56 2.80 -5.83
N GLY A 61 18.62 3.74 -5.69
CA GLY A 61 17.95 4.41 -6.80
C GLY A 61 16.79 3.63 -7.42
N ASN A 62 16.35 2.55 -6.77
CA ASN A 62 15.10 1.84 -7.07
C ASN A 62 13.92 2.47 -6.31
N TYR A 63 12.74 1.89 -6.48
CA TYR A 63 11.50 2.37 -5.90
C TYR A 63 10.79 1.32 -5.07
N VAL A 64 10.19 1.75 -3.97
CA VAL A 64 9.17 1.01 -3.23
C VAL A 64 7.84 1.72 -3.46
N PHE A 65 6.85 0.96 -3.92
CA PHE A 65 5.48 1.44 -4.07
C PHE A 65 4.67 1.05 -2.85
N ALA A 66 3.78 1.93 -2.40
CA ALA A 66 2.83 1.62 -1.36
C ALA A 66 1.41 1.95 -1.82
N GLU A 67 0.48 1.03 -1.56
CA GLU A 67 -0.94 1.10 -1.86
C GLU A 67 -1.77 0.83 -0.60
N HIS A 68 -2.97 1.42 -0.54
CA HIS A 68 -3.80 1.38 0.66
C HIS A 68 -5.25 1.09 0.33
N THR A 69 -5.90 0.22 1.11
CA THR A 69 -7.35 0.05 0.99
C THR A 69 -8.05 -0.23 2.31
N THR A 70 -9.22 0.37 2.49
CA THR A 70 -10.15 0.01 3.58
C THR A 70 -11.28 -0.92 3.10
N GLN A 71 -11.24 -1.36 1.84
CA GLN A 71 -12.26 -2.24 1.27
C GLN A 71 -12.11 -3.66 1.81
N GLN A 72 -13.13 -4.17 2.50
CA GLN A 72 -13.11 -5.54 3.05
C GLN A 72 -13.70 -6.58 2.08
N SER A 73 -14.76 -6.23 1.35
CA SER A 73 -15.40 -7.16 0.41
C SER A 73 -14.64 -7.20 -0.91
N GLY A 74 -14.30 -8.39 -1.40
CA GLY A 74 -13.54 -8.56 -2.65
C GLY A 74 -12.12 -8.00 -2.56
N LEU A 75 -11.50 -8.08 -1.38
CA LEU A 75 -10.18 -7.52 -1.09
C LEU A 75 -9.11 -8.08 -2.04
N LEU A 76 -9.04 -9.39 -2.26
CA LEU A 76 -8.11 -10.02 -3.20
C LEU A 76 -8.15 -9.35 -4.59
N ASN A 77 -9.35 -9.26 -5.18
CA ASN A 77 -9.53 -8.65 -6.49
C ASN A 77 -9.14 -7.17 -6.51
N LYS A 78 -9.39 -6.46 -5.42
CA LYS A 78 -9.02 -5.04 -5.27
C LYS A 78 -7.50 -4.89 -5.24
N ILE A 79 -6.81 -5.66 -4.40
CA ILE A 79 -5.34 -5.64 -4.31
C ILE A 79 -4.74 -6.01 -5.67
N ARG A 80 -5.22 -7.09 -6.30
CA ARG A 80 -4.73 -7.51 -7.61
C ARG A 80 -4.90 -6.43 -8.67
N ALA A 81 -6.06 -5.79 -8.74
CA ALA A 81 -6.31 -4.71 -9.69
C ALA A 81 -5.45 -3.47 -9.44
N ASP A 82 -5.06 -3.21 -8.19
CA ASP A 82 -4.14 -2.11 -7.86
C ASP A 82 -2.68 -2.48 -8.15
N LEU A 83 -2.26 -3.72 -7.89
CA LEU A 83 -0.96 -4.26 -8.32
C LEU A 83 -0.79 -4.20 -9.86
N ASP A 84 -1.83 -4.59 -10.61
CA ASP A 84 -1.81 -4.49 -12.07
C ASP A 84 -1.59 -3.05 -12.55
N LYS A 85 -2.10 -2.05 -11.82
CA LYS A 85 -1.83 -0.64 -12.12
C LYS A 85 -0.43 -0.23 -11.71
N CYS A 86 0.10 -0.73 -10.59
CA CYS A 86 1.48 -0.49 -10.17
C CYS A 86 2.49 -1.00 -11.22
N PHE A 87 2.16 -2.07 -11.92
CA PHE A 87 3.01 -2.65 -12.97
C PHE A 87 2.72 -2.12 -14.39
N ASP A 88 1.81 -1.15 -14.52
CA ASP A 88 1.53 -0.48 -15.78
C ASP A 88 2.40 0.77 -15.91
N GLU A 89 3.52 0.65 -16.62
CA GLU A 89 4.48 1.75 -16.83
C GLU A 89 3.84 2.98 -17.50
N SER A 90 2.77 2.79 -18.27
CA SER A 90 2.05 3.91 -18.89
C SER A 90 1.26 4.74 -17.88
N LYS A 91 0.86 4.13 -16.76
CA LYS A 91 0.20 4.80 -15.63
C LYS A 91 1.21 5.39 -14.65
N THR A 92 2.25 4.62 -14.31
CA THR A 92 3.18 5.00 -13.25
C THR A 92 4.34 5.86 -13.74
N GLY A 93 4.70 5.74 -15.02
CA GLY A 93 5.91 6.36 -15.59
C GLY A 93 7.21 5.73 -15.09
N VAL A 94 7.14 4.61 -14.36
CA VAL A 94 8.29 3.93 -13.75
C VAL A 94 8.42 2.54 -14.38
N PRO A 95 9.60 2.18 -14.92
CA PRO A 95 9.83 0.83 -15.42
C PRO A 95 9.68 -0.22 -14.32
N VAL A 96 9.01 -1.34 -14.61
CA VAL A 96 8.77 -2.39 -13.61
C VAL A 96 10.07 -2.90 -12.99
N GLY A 97 11.13 -3.02 -13.79
CA GLY A 97 12.46 -3.44 -13.32
C GLY A 97 13.15 -2.47 -12.37
N ARG A 98 12.59 -1.28 -12.12
CA ARG A 98 13.06 -0.32 -11.10
C ARG A 98 12.22 -0.37 -9.82
N ILE A 99 11.17 -1.16 -9.79
CA ILE A 99 10.34 -1.38 -8.61
C ILE A 99 10.96 -2.55 -7.83
N GLU A 100 11.51 -2.27 -6.67
CA GLU A 100 12.11 -3.29 -5.80
C GLU A 100 11.02 -4.05 -5.03
N ARG A 101 9.99 -3.32 -4.61
CA ARG A 101 8.95 -3.83 -3.71
C ARG A 101 7.65 -3.07 -3.86
N VAL A 102 6.53 -3.77 -3.68
CA VAL A 102 5.22 -3.19 -3.38
C VAL A 102 4.85 -3.53 -1.93
N ILE A 103 4.40 -2.53 -1.18
CA ILE A 103 3.84 -2.70 0.16
C ILE A 103 2.34 -2.41 0.07
N PHE A 104 1.50 -3.35 0.49
CA PHE A 104 0.06 -3.18 0.45
C PHE A 104 -0.52 -3.17 1.86
N CYS A 105 -1.05 -2.02 2.28
CA CYS A 105 -1.67 -1.85 3.59
C CYS A 105 -3.20 -1.97 3.48
N PHE A 106 -3.83 -2.75 4.35
CA PHE A 106 -5.29 -2.96 4.31
C PHE A 106 -5.93 -3.23 5.67
N THR A 107 -7.25 -3.04 5.78
CA THR A 107 -8.05 -3.28 7.01
C THR A 107 -8.94 -4.52 6.95
N GLY A 108 -8.69 -5.42 6.00
CA GLY A 108 -9.38 -6.70 5.85
C GLY A 108 -8.49 -7.90 6.17
N GLU A 109 -9.00 -9.08 5.87
CA GLU A 109 -8.29 -10.35 6.05
C GLU A 109 -8.12 -11.01 4.68
N LEU A 110 -6.98 -11.65 4.49
CA LEU A 110 -6.69 -12.54 3.38
C LEU A 110 -6.43 -13.92 3.97
N ASP A 111 -6.85 -14.96 3.27
CA ASP A 111 -6.42 -16.32 3.61
C ASP A 111 -5.03 -16.64 3.02
N PRO A 112 -4.35 -17.69 3.50
CA PRO A 112 -3.01 -18.03 3.01
C PRO A 112 -2.93 -18.31 1.50
N GLY A 113 -4.02 -18.80 0.90
CA GLY A 113 -4.09 -19.02 -0.54
C GLY A 113 -4.18 -17.71 -1.30
N GLU A 114 -4.96 -16.75 -0.81
CA GLU A 114 -5.05 -15.40 -1.37
C GLU A 114 -3.72 -14.64 -1.23
N GLU A 115 -3.04 -14.74 -0.09
CA GLU A 115 -1.71 -14.14 0.09
C GLU A 115 -0.67 -14.75 -0.88
N ASN A 116 -0.70 -16.07 -1.07
CA ASN A 116 0.18 -16.76 -2.01
C ASN A 116 -0.08 -16.33 -3.46
N GLU A 117 -1.35 -16.20 -3.87
CA GLU A 117 -1.72 -15.72 -5.21
C GLU A 117 -1.14 -14.32 -5.47
N LEU A 118 -1.26 -13.40 -4.52
CA LEU A 118 -0.72 -12.05 -4.65
C LEU A 118 0.81 -12.03 -4.69
N ALA A 119 1.46 -12.90 -3.91
CA ALA A 119 2.91 -13.06 -3.94
C ALA A 119 3.40 -13.56 -5.31
N GLU A 120 2.70 -14.54 -5.91
CA GLU A 120 3.01 -15.06 -7.25
C GLU A 120 2.91 -13.95 -8.31
N VAL A 121 1.87 -13.12 -8.27
CA VAL A 121 1.70 -11.97 -9.20
C VAL A 121 2.91 -11.03 -9.16
N CYS A 122 3.42 -10.70 -7.98
CA CYS A 122 4.60 -9.84 -7.83
C CYS A 122 5.90 -10.56 -8.23
N GLN A 123 6.03 -11.84 -7.87
CA GLN A 123 7.19 -12.65 -8.17
C GLN A 123 7.39 -12.81 -9.69
N GLU A 124 6.31 -12.98 -10.46
CA GLU A 124 6.35 -13.01 -11.94
C GLU A 124 6.94 -11.74 -12.54
N LYS A 125 6.87 -10.60 -11.82
CA LYS A 125 7.45 -9.32 -12.22
C LYS A 125 8.87 -9.10 -11.68
N GLY A 126 9.37 -10.01 -10.84
CA GLY A 126 10.64 -9.82 -10.12
C GLY A 126 10.57 -8.77 -9.02
N VAL A 127 9.37 -8.49 -8.50
CA VAL A 127 9.11 -7.46 -7.49
C VAL A 127 8.73 -8.14 -6.17
N ASN A 128 9.25 -7.66 -5.04
CA ASN A 128 8.87 -8.18 -3.72
C ASN A 128 7.50 -7.66 -3.29
N LEU A 129 6.73 -8.45 -2.55
CA LEU A 129 5.45 -8.03 -1.96
C LEU A 129 5.52 -8.09 -0.44
N ASP A 130 5.15 -7.00 0.22
CA ASP A 130 4.81 -7.00 1.65
C ASP A 130 3.32 -6.72 1.83
N LEU A 131 2.62 -7.62 2.51
CA LEU A 131 1.24 -7.42 2.92
C LEU A 131 1.23 -6.95 4.37
N CYS A 132 0.62 -5.79 4.61
CA CYS A 132 0.45 -5.21 5.93
C CYS A 132 -1.03 -5.12 6.28
N SER A 133 -1.58 -6.16 6.90
CA SER A 133 -2.88 -6.03 7.52
C SER A 133 -2.75 -5.20 8.80
N ILE A 134 -3.46 -4.07 8.85
CA ILE A 134 -3.50 -3.17 10.01
C ILE A 134 -4.78 -3.48 10.79
N ASN A 135 -4.79 -4.66 11.41
CA ASN A 135 -5.82 -5.17 12.29
C ASN A 135 -5.14 -5.73 13.57
N PHE A 136 -5.12 -4.93 14.64
CA PHE A 136 -4.49 -5.30 15.93
C PHE A 136 -5.26 -6.40 16.66
#